data_AF-A0A3C1FTH6-F1
#
_entry.id   AF-A0A3C1FTH6-F1
#
_cell.length_a   1.000
_cell.length_b   1.000
_cell.length_c   1.000
_cell.angle_alpha   90.00
_cell.angle_beta   90.00
_cell.angle_gamma   90.00
#
_symmetry.space_group_name_H-M   'P 1'
#
loop_
_entity.id
_entity.type
_entity.pdbx_description
1 polymer ?
#
loop_
_entity_poly.entity_id
_entity_poly.type
_entity_poly.pdbx_seq_one_letter_code
_entity_poly.pdbx_strand_id
1 'polypeptide(L)'
;MKTRREDDRVLYWNLQQLLYDRNIRRPQDFRDMLVEHGLEMSYPACYALFHEQPVRVTMKVIQTILKMLDCTPNDLFVLRTPGGKPTKGGPSNVADTRAKKEKVVPLTPHQKKITGGRLEF
;
A
#
# COMPACT_ATOMS: atom_id res chain seq x y z
N MET A 1 -21.08 1.12 -34.02
CA MET A 1 -20.26 0.28 -33.12
C MET A 1 -18.78 0.41 -33.48
N LYS A 2 -17.87 0.54 -32.51
CA LYS A 2 -16.41 0.45 -32.70
C LYS A 2 -15.69 -0.03 -31.42
N THR A 3 -16.20 -1.12 -30.85
CA THR A 3 -15.71 -1.76 -29.62
C THR A 3 -14.71 -2.88 -29.94
N ARG A 4 -13.46 -2.50 -30.27
CA ARG A 4 -12.32 -3.44 -30.40
C ARG A 4 -10.94 -2.74 -30.30
N ARG A 5 -10.70 -2.06 -29.18
CA ARG A 5 -9.39 -1.47 -28.78
C ARG A 5 -9.11 -1.62 -27.28
N GLU A 6 -9.83 -2.50 -26.62
CA GLU A 6 -9.76 -2.70 -25.16
C GLU A 6 -9.01 -3.98 -24.76
N ASP A 7 -8.74 -4.85 -25.74
CA ASP A 7 -8.16 -6.19 -25.60
C ASP A 7 -6.61 -6.16 -25.53
N ASP A 8 -5.98 -5.10 -26.03
CA ASP A 8 -4.53 -4.92 -26.04
C ASP A 8 -3.93 -4.60 -24.65
N ARG A 9 -4.74 -4.57 -23.57
CA ARG A 9 -4.27 -4.19 -22.22
C ARG A 9 -3.41 -5.31 -21.62
N VAL A 10 -2.13 -5.04 -21.44
CA VAL A 10 -1.19 -5.95 -20.81
C VAL A 10 -1.17 -5.69 -19.29
N LEU A 11 -1.14 -6.77 -18.51
CA LEU A 11 -0.98 -6.70 -17.05
C LEU A 11 0.50 -6.46 -16.72
N TYR A 12 0.81 -5.48 -15.87
CA TYR A 12 2.17 -5.18 -15.42
C TYR A 12 2.32 -5.41 -13.93
N TRP A 13 3.48 -5.95 -13.56
CA TRP A 13 3.94 -6.08 -12.19
C TRP A 13 4.55 -4.76 -11.71
N ASN A 14 3.97 -4.16 -10.66
CA ASN A 14 4.30 -2.81 -10.21
C ASN A 14 5.10 -2.77 -8.89
N LEU A 15 5.54 -3.93 -8.39
CA LEU A 15 6.18 -4.06 -7.06
C LEU A 15 7.37 -3.11 -6.87
N GLN A 16 8.26 -2.99 -7.86
CA GLN A 16 9.44 -2.12 -7.77
C GLN A 16 9.08 -0.65 -7.47
N GLN A 17 7.98 -0.14 -8.05
CA GLN A 17 7.51 1.22 -7.77
C GLN A 17 6.98 1.35 -6.33
N LEU A 18 6.19 0.38 -5.87
CA LEU A 18 5.66 0.36 -4.49
C LEU A 18 6.78 0.28 -3.44
N LEU A 19 7.86 -0.45 -3.74
CA LEU A 19 9.06 -0.50 -2.89
C LEU A 19 9.85 0.81 -2.94
N TYR A 20 9.95 1.46 -4.11
CA TYR A 20 10.61 2.76 -4.26
C TYR A 20 9.89 3.91 -3.54
N ASP A 21 8.56 3.95 -3.56
CA ASP A 21 7.74 4.86 -2.73
C ASP A 21 8.03 4.69 -1.22
N ARG A 22 8.43 3.48 -0.81
CA ARG A 22 8.81 3.11 0.57
C ARG A 22 10.32 3.22 0.84
N ASN A 23 11.09 3.83 -0.05
CA ASN A 23 12.57 3.92 -0.03
C ASN A 23 13.33 2.58 -0.06
N ILE A 24 12.66 1.45 -0.28
CA ILE A 24 13.28 0.12 -0.39
C ILE A 24 13.80 -0.04 -1.82
N ARG A 25 15.13 0.02 -1.99
CA ARG A 25 15.76 -0.05 -3.34
C ARG A 25 16.61 -1.29 -3.59
N ARG A 26 16.98 -2.05 -2.57
CA ARG A 26 17.79 -3.26 -2.71
C ARG A 26 16.91 -4.51 -2.60
N PRO A 27 17.11 -5.54 -3.44
CA PRO A 27 16.34 -6.78 -3.34
C PRO A 27 16.64 -7.57 -2.05
N GLN A 28 17.79 -7.31 -1.41
CA GLN A 28 18.13 -7.90 -0.12
C GLN A 28 17.28 -7.31 1.02
N ASP A 29 17.09 -5.98 1.08
CA ASP A 29 16.18 -5.35 2.06
C ASP A 29 14.75 -5.92 1.93
N PHE A 30 14.27 -6.08 0.69
CA PHE A 30 12.97 -6.69 0.42
C PHE A 30 12.91 -8.17 0.84
N ARG A 31 13.98 -8.95 0.59
CA ARG A 31 14.07 -10.35 1.04
C ARG A 31 13.97 -10.45 2.55
N ASP A 32 14.68 -9.60 3.27
CA ASP A 32 14.78 -9.70 4.72
C ASP A 32 13.43 -9.34 5.37
N MET A 33 12.69 -8.36 4.85
CA MET A 33 11.28 -8.11 5.22
C MET A 33 10.35 -9.31 4.95
N LEU A 34 10.54 -10.03 3.84
CA LEU A 34 9.73 -11.24 3.56
C LEU A 34 9.99 -12.34 4.60
N VAL A 35 11.25 -12.48 5.04
CA VAL A 35 11.64 -13.42 6.10
C VAL A 35 11.02 -13.01 7.45
N GLU A 36 11.04 -11.72 7.82
CA GLU A 36 10.36 -11.19 9.02
C GLU A 36 8.85 -11.50 9.02
N HIS A 37 8.22 -11.57 7.84
CA HIS A 37 6.83 -11.95 7.67
C HIS A 37 6.59 -13.46 7.43
N GLY A 38 7.57 -14.32 7.69
CA GLY A 38 7.43 -15.78 7.62
C GLY A 38 7.37 -16.36 6.21
N LEU A 39 8.01 -15.68 5.25
CA LEU A 39 8.18 -16.13 3.86
C LEU A 39 9.67 -16.19 3.51
N GLU A 40 10.28 -17.35 3.75
CA GLU A 40 11.63 -17.63 3.28
C GLU A 40 11.64 -17.95 1.78
N MET A 41 12.53 -17.29 1.04
CA MET A 41 12.77 -17.59 -0.38
C MET A 41 14.26 -17.41 -0.75
N SER A 42 14.68 -18.08 -1.82
CA SER A 42 16.04 -17.98 -2.34
C SER A 42 16.30 -16.58 -2.91
N TYR A 43 17.55 -16.11 -2.84
CA TYR A 43 17.92 -14.81 -3.39
C TYR A 43 17.60 -14.67 -4.90
N PRO A 44 17.84 -15.67 -5.77
CA PRO A 44 17.43 -15.59 -7.18
C PRO A 44 15.92 -15.42 -7.37
N ALA A 45 15.10 -16.12 -6.57
CA ALA A 45 13.64 -15.99 -6.64
C ALA A 45 13.16 -14.62 -6.16
N CYS A 46 13.80 -14.06 -5.12
CA CYS A 46 13.51 -12.69 -4.66
C CYS A 46 13.91 -11.65 -5.71
N TYR A 47 15.09 -11.81 -6.32
CA TYR A 47 15.60 -10.92 -7.37
C TYR A 47 14.68 -10.90 -8.59
N ALA A 48 14.27 -12.08 -9.09
CA ALA A 48 13.31 -12.20 -10.18
C ALA A 48 11.96 -11.54 -9.83
N LEU A 49 11.47 -11.73 -8.60
CA LEU A 49 10.23 -11.09 -8.13
C LEU A 49 10.34 -9.56 -8.02
N PHE A 50 11.53 -9.03 -7.75
CA PHE A 50 11.78 -7.59 -7.63
C PHE A 50 11.94 -6.90 -9.00
N HIS A 51 12.65 -7.53 -9.94
CA HIS A 51 13.08 -6.92 -11.21
C HIS A 51 12.31 -7.37 -12.45
N GLU A 52 11.70 -8.56 -12.44
CA GLU A 52 11.10 -9.18 -13.61
C GLU A 52 9.59 -9.34 -13.45
N GLN A 53 8.90 -9.66 -14.55
CA GLN A 53 7.48 -10.02 -14.49
C GLN A 53 7.36 -11.51 -14.16
N PRO A 54 6.85 -11.89 -12.98
CA PRO A 54 6.87 -13.29 -12.56
C PRO A 54 5.83 -14.12 -13.32
N VAL A 55 6.27 -15.23 -13.93
CA VAL A 55 5.40 -16.17 -14.65
C VAL A 55 4.50 -16.97 -13.70
N ARG A 56 4.98 -17.22 -12.46
CA ARG A 56 4.25 -17.95 -11.41
C ARG A 56 4.56 -17.35 -10.04
N VAL A 57 3.53 -17.07 -9.26
CA VAL A 57 3.63 -16.63 -7.86
C VAL A 57 2.59 -17.38 -7.04
N THR A 58 2.94 -17.87 -5.86
CA THR A 58 1.99 -18.53 -4.96
C THR A 58 1.16 -17.49 -4.19
N MET A 59 -0.10 -17.82 -3.89
CA MET A 59 -1.02 -16.90 -3.21
C MET A 59 -0.49 -16.41 -1.85
N LYS A 60 0.25 -17.26 -1.12
CA LYS A 60 0.93 -16.88 0.14
C LYS A 60 1.89 -15.70 -0.06
N VAL A 61 2.69 -15.70 -1.13
CA VAL A 61 3.65 -14.62 -1.44
C VAL A 61 2.89 -13.31 -1.70
N ILE A 62 1.83 -13.36 -2.51
CA ILE A 62 0.99 -12.18 -2.80
C ILE A 62 0.36 -11.66 -1.51
N GLN A 63 -0.25 -12.52 -0.70
CA GLN A 63 -0.87 -12.12 0.59
C GLN A 63 0.15 -11.49 1.55
N THR A 64 1.35 -12.07 1.67
CA THR A 64 2.44 -11.48 2.47
C THR A 64 2.82 -10.11 1.94
N ILE A 65 3.04 -9.97 0.62
CA ILE A 65 3.39 -8.68 -0.01
C ILE A 65 2.32 -7.63 0.23
N LEU A 66 1.05 -7.93 -0.04
CA LEU A 66 -0.05 -6.97 0.15
C LEU A 66 -0.16 -6.53 1.62
N LYS A 67 0.08 -7.43 2.57
CA LYS A 67 0.04 -7.14 4.01
C LYS A 67 1.23 -6.30 4.48
N MET A 68 2.44 -6.57 4.01
CA MET A 68 3.65 -5.80 4.40
C MET A 68 3.74 -4.45 3.66
N LEU A 69 3.25 -4.38 2.42
CA LEU A 69 3.16 -3.14 1.62
C LEU A 69 1.85 -2.38 1.85
N ASP A 70 0.98 -2.82 2.75
CA ASP A 70 -0.33 -2.24 3.09
C ASP A 70 -1.07 -1.70 1.84
N CYS A 71 -1.14 -2.55 0.81
CA CYS A 71 -1.58 -2.17 -0.53
C CYS A 71 -2.60 -3.16 -1.09
N THR A 72 -3.31 -2.75 -2.15
CA THR A 72 -4.33 -3.59 -2.78
C THR A 72 -3.77 -4.35 -3.99
N PRO A 73 -4.41 -5.46 -4.41
CA PRO A 73 -4.01 -6.19 -5.62
C PRO A 73 -3.92 -5.29 -6.86
N ASN A 74 -4.72 -4.23 -6.94
CA ASN A 74 -4.78 -3.30 -8.06
C ASN A 74 -3.60 -2.29 -8.08
N ASP A 75 -2.92 -2.09 -6.93
CA ASP A 75 -1.68 -1.31 -6.86
C ASP A 75 -0.48 -2.14 -7.32
N LEU A 76 -0.54 -3.46 -7.11
CA LEU A 76 0.50 -4.43 -7.42
C LEU A 76 0.44 -4.92 -8.88
N PHE A 77 -0.78 -5.15 -9.39
CA PHE A 77 -1.07 -5.62 -10.74
C PHE A 77 -1.79 -4.52 -11.54
N VAL A 78 -1.04 -3.80 -12.37
CA VAL A 78 -1.55 -2.63 -13.11
C VAL A 78 -1.78 -2.99 -14.57
N LEU A 79 -3.03 -2.96 -15.03
CA LEU A 79 -3.35 -3.02 -16.45
C LEU A 79 -2.89 -1.74 -17.15
N ARG A 80 -2.07 -1.86 -18.19
CA ARG A 80 -1.68 -0.73 -19.05
C ARG A 80 -2.04 -1.03 -20.51
N THR A 81 -2.55 -0.03 -21.21
CA THR A 81 -2.65 -0.06 -22.67
C THR A 81 -1.27 0.23 -23.26
N PRO A 82 -0.77 -0.51 -24.26
CA PRO A 82 0.46 -0.17 -24.96
C PRO A 82 0.36 1.25 -25.53
N GLY A 83 1.33 2.11 -25.18
CA GLY A 83 1.34 3.54 -25.51
C GLY A 83 0.53 4.45 -24.56
N GLY A 84 -0.20 3.90 -23.59
CA GLY A 84 -0.94 4.66 -22.58
C GLY A 84 -0.15 4.94 -21.30
N LYS A 85 -0.29 6.14 -20.73
CA LYS A 85 0.19 6.44 -19.38
C LYS A 85 -0.54 5.55 -18.36
N PRO A 86 0.13 5.06 -17.30
CA PRO A 86 -0.54 4.23 -16.29
C PRO A 86 -1.65 5.04 -15.58
N THR A 87 -2.89 4.66 -15.82
CA THR A 87 -4.02 5.12 -15.01
C THR A 87 -3.93 4.42 -13.65
N LYS A 88 -3.39 5.11 -12.64
CA LYS A 88 -3.49 4.65 -11.25
C LYS A 88 -4.97 4.40 -10.96
N GLY A 89 -5.31 3.20 -10.48
CA GLY A 89 -6.67 2.91 -10.03
C GLY A 89 -7.07 3.91 -8.94
N GLY A 90 -8.35 4.30 -8.92
CA GLY A 90 -8.87 5.21 -7.90
C GLY A 90 -8.65 4.67 -6.48
N PRO A 91 -8.63 5.55 -5.47
CA PRO A 91 -8.25 5.19 -4.11
C PRO A 91 -9.14 4.07 -3.56
N SER A 92 -8.55 2.90 -3.35
CA SER A 92 -9.21 1.81 -2.63
C SER A 92 -9.21 2.14 -1.14
N ASN A 93 -10.25 2.83 -0.70
CA ASN A 93 -10.55 3.01 0.72
C ASN A 93 -10.96 1.66 1.35
N VAL A 94 -9.99 0.79 1.62
CA VAL A 94 -10.15 -0.40 2.45
C VAL A 94 -10.12 -0.01 3.94
N ALA A 95 -11.08 0.82 4.33
CA ALA A 95 -11.22 1.34 5.70
C ALA A 95 -12.70 1.36 6.14
N ASP A 96 -13.39 0.23 6.01
CA ASP A 96 -14.73 0.06 6.61
C ASP A 96 -14.92 -1.31 7.27
N THR A 97 -14.16 -1.55 8.34
CA THR A 97 -14.40 -2.64 9.30
C THR A 97 -14.30 -2.16 10.75
N ARG A 98 -15.35 -1.46 11.19
CA ARG A 98 -15.90 -1.48 12.57
C ARG A 98 -14.96 -1.04 13.72
N ALA A 99 -15.05 0.24 14.07
CA ALA A 99 -14.83 0.73 15.44
C ALA A 99 -16.03 1.60 15.90
N LYS A 100 -16.28 1.68 17.21
CA LYS A 100 -17.51 2.24 17.81
C LYS A 100 -17.80 3.69 17.38
N LYS A 101 -19.07 3.98 17.07
CA LYS A 101 -19.61 5.36 17.16
C LYS A 101 -19.78 5.73 18.64
N GLU A 102 -18.83 6.45 19.19
CA GLU A 102 -19.04 7.22 20.43
C GLU A 102 -19.49 8.65 20.06
N LYS A 103 -20.48 9.17 20.79
CA LYS A 103 -21.32 10.28 20.33
C LYS A 103 -20.75 11.64 20.76
N VAL A 104 -19.75 12.15 20.03
CA VAL A 104 -19.20 13.49 20.28
C VAL A 104 -20.12 14.57 19.72
N VAL A 105 -20.83 15.27 20.61
CA VAL A 105 -21.46 16.57 20.32
C VAL A 105 -20.43 17.68 20.47
N PRO A 106 -20.31 18.63 19.51
CA PRO A 106 -19.41 19.75 19.65
C PRO A 106 -20.03 20.81 20.57
N LEU A 107 -19.36 21.11 21.69
CA LEU A 107 -19.61 22.34 22.45
C LEU A 107 -18.43 23.30 22.25
N THR A 108 -18.77 24.57 22.07
CA THR A 108 -17.91 25.64 21.57
C THR A 108 -16.91 26.14 22.61
N PRO A 109 -15.80 26.77 22.17
CA PRO A 109 -14.73 27.20 23.08
C PRO A 109 -15.11 28.50 23.81
N HIS A 110 -15.09 28.47 25.14
CA HIS A 110 -15.04 29.70 25.93
C HIS A 110 -13.95 29.67 27.01
N GLN A 111 -13.15 30.72 26.97
CA GLN A 111 -11.98 30.99 27.81
C GLN A 111 -12.38 31.14 29.28
N LYS A 112 -11.54 30.63 30.20
CA LYS A 112 -11.01 31.45 31.32
C LYS A 112 -9.57 31.04 31.62
N LYS A 113 -8.66 32.04 31.60
CA LYS A 113 -7.27 31.87 32.03
C LYS A 113 -7.21 31.59 33.53
N ILE A 114 -6.40 30.62 33.93
CA ILE A 114 -5.87 30.54 35.29
C ILE A 114 -4.55 31.30 35.35
N THR A 115 -4.42 32.19 36.33
CA THR A 115 -3.16 32.76 36.80
C THR A 115 -3.40 33.08 38.26
N GLY A 116 -2.63 32.46 39.15
CA GLY A 116 -3.01 32.33 40.55
C GLY A 116 -2.18 33.16 41.52
N GLY A 117 -2.48 32.94 42.80
CA GLY A 117 -1.58 33.22 43.91
C GLY A 117 -1.63 34.63 44.49
N ARG A 118 -2.08 34.72 45.75
CA ARG A 118 -1.39 35.42 46.85
C ARG A 118 -2.15 35.14 48.17
N LEU A 119 -1.40 34.77 49.21
CA LEU A 119 -1.80 34.81 50.63
C LEU A 119 -1.53 36.25 51.09
N GLU A 120 -0.89 36.46 52.24
CA GLU A 120 -0.39 37.76 52.71
C GLU A 120 -1.42 38.91 52.54
N PHE A 121 -2.66 38.75 53.00
CA PHE A 121 -3.14 37.76 53.99
C PHE A 121 -4.23 36.82 53.45
#